data_AF-A0A914YP69-F1
#
_entry.id   AF-A0A914YP69-F1
#
_cell.length_a   1.000
_cell.length_b   1.000
_cell.length_c   1.000
_cell.angle_alpha   90.00
_cell.angle_beta   90.00
_cell.angle_gamma   90.00
#
_symmetry.space_group_name_H-M   'P 1'
#
loop_
_entity.id
_entity.type
_entity.pdbx_description
1 polymer ?
#
loop_
_entity_poly.entity_id
_entity_poly.type
_entity_poly.pdbx_seq_one_letter_code
_entity_poly.pdbx_strand_id
1 'polypeptide(L)'
;MKNTYNFMDKSYFELHVLQTLKDRDEKYKLDFLEVISSDKKYAYCWAKHLEISQENMPSFLKNCKHFESDAKKFIQLISNKVSFFVDKDSTETCNFWGKPYKLITVITPTGLNSFIDEYFVKQKPEIIGIDCEANGSSYLRNSKITVLQLATLEWICLIDIHVLFEQVSKNKWKKFFEHIFDPSIIRIGFSFQNDFVFLCNKFSFFSPLIHEKQRKVLCLQKLTNTIVEDPRNFDSIFGDKISVDSGLAKLSKAVLNIDLDKSLQQSDWTQRPLTQLQKIYAVSDALIVLLIKDEMEKRLKGRLGYSAANKLINRGFINYDKNFVNNNRFENNRRKK
;
A
#
# COMPACT_ATOMS: atom_id res chain seq x y z
N MET A 1 6.79 -38.44 -17.17
CA MET A 1 6.56 -37.46 -16.08
C MET A 1 5.42 -36.55 -16.51
N LYS A 2 4.26 -36.69 -15.85
CA LYS A 2 3.04 -35.94 -16.18
C LYS A 2 3.15 -34.52 -15.59
N ASN A 3 2.98 -33.52 -16.45
CA ASN A 3 2.79 -32.12 -16.07
C ASN A 3 1.52 -31.99 -15.23
N THR A 4 1.68 -31.72 -13.93
CA THR A 4 0.61 -31.24 -13.08
C THR A 4 0.64 -29.72 -13.08
N TYR A 5 -0.06 -29.11 -14.04
CA TYR A 5 -0.56 -27.75 -13.91
C TYR A 5 -1.53 -27.77 -12.73
N ASN A 6 -1.05 -27.39 -11.55
CA ASN A 6 -1.91 -27.30 -10.38
C ASN A 6 -2.73 -26.01 -10.50
N PHE A 7 -4.02 -26.22 -10.75
CA PHE A 7 -5.09 -25.24 -10.83
C PHE A 7 -4.87 -24.06 -9.85
N MET A 8 -4.66 -22.86 -10.39
CA MET A 8 -5.22 -21.68 -9.74
C MET A 8 -6.72 -21.94 -9.61
N ASP A 9 -7.24 -21.83 -8.40
CA ASP A 9 -8.67 -21.91 -8.13
C ASP A 9 -9.43 -21.07 -9.18
N LYS A 10 -10.35 -21.69 -9.93
CA LYS A 10 -11.10 -21.05 -11.03
C LYS A 10 -11.70 -19.71 -10.60
N SER A 11 -12.01 -19.58 -9.31
CA SER A 11 -12.51 -18.37 -8.66
C SER A 11 -11.58 -17.15 -8.79
N TYR A 12 -10.26 -17.33 -8.71
CA TYR A 12 -9.29 -16.25 -8.87
C TYR A 12 -9.00 -15.91 -10.33
N PHE A 13 -9.00 -16.91 -11.21
CA PHE A 13 -8.80 -16.71 -12.65
C PHE A 13 -9.88 -15.78 -13.23
N GLU A 14 -11.15 -16.02 -12.89
CA GLU A 14 -12.26 -15.22 -13.41
C GLU A 14 -12.20 -13.75 -12.94
N LEU A 15 -11.82 -13.50 -11.69
CA LEU A 15 -11.61 -12.14 -11.19
C LEU A 15 -10.44 -11.43 -11.88
N HIS A 16 -9.34 -12.14 -12.09
CA HIS A 16 -8.19 -11.59 -12.80
C HIS A 16 -8.57 -11.18 -14.23
N VAL A 17 -9.29 -12.05 -14.94
CA VAL A 17 -9.82 -11.77 -16.29
C VAL A 17 -10.70 -10.51 -16.27
N LEU A 18 -11.59 -10.34 -15.28
CA LEU A 18 -12.42 -9.14 -15.18
C LEU A 18 -11.57 -7.87 -15.08
N GLN A 19 -10.53 -7.89 -14.26
CA GLN A 19 -9.65 -6.73 -14.07
C GLN A 19 -8.84 -6.43 -15.31
N THR A 20 -8.31 -7.47 -15.94
CA THR A 20 -7.51 -7.31 -17.15
C THR A 20 -8.34 -6.72 -18.29
N LEU A 21 -9.63 -7.05 -18.39
CA LEU A 21 -10.49 -6.69 -19.52
C LEU A 21 -11.38 -5.46 -19.26
N LYS A 22 -11.54 -5.00 -18.02
CA LYS A 22 -12.49 -3.93 -17.62
C LYS A 22 -12.36 -2.65 -18.47
N ASP A 23 -11.12 -2.24 -18.75
CA ASP A 23 -10.81 -0.98 -19.46
C ASP A 23 -10.14 -1.21 -20.82
N ARG A 24 -10.20 -2.45 -21.36
CA ARG A 24 -9.57 -2.78 -22.63
C ARG A 24 -10.55 -2.63 -23.79
N ASP A 25 -10.00 -2.31 -24.96
CA ASP A 25 -10.76 -2.24 -26.19
C ASP A 25 -11.33 -3.62 -26.58
N GLU A 26 -12.27 -3.60 -27.52
CA GLU A 26 -12.95 -4.80 -27.98
C GLU A 26 -12.00 -5.84 -28.60
N LYS A 27 -10.90 -5.40 -29.21
CA LYS A 27 -9.92 -6.31 -29.82
C LYS A 27 -9.28 -7.22 -28.78
N TYR A 28 -8.85 -6.67 -27.64
CA TYR A 28 -8.29 -7.50 -26.55
C TYR A 28 -9.33 -8.47 -25.96
N LYS A 29 -10.61 -8.08 -25.91
CA LYS A 29 -11.69 -8.96 -25.46
C LYS A 29 -11.86 -10.13 -26.44
N LEU A 30 -11.79 -9.88 -27.75
CA LEU A 30 -11.86 -10.93 -28.78
C LEU A 30 -10.64 -11.86 -28.73
N ASP A 31 -9.42 -11.32 -28.58
CA ASP A 31 -8.20 -12.13 -28.45
C ASP A 31 -8.28 -13.06 -27.22
N PHE A 32 -8.83 -12.57 -26.10
CA PHE A 32 -9.08 -13.40 -24.93
C PHE A 32 -10.04 -14.57 -25.23
N LEU A 33 -11.12 -14.33 -25.97
CA LEU A 33 -12.06 -15.38 -26.36
C LEU A 33 -11.39 -16.46 -27.22
N GLU A 34 -10.49 -16.08 -28.11
CA GLU A 34 -9.71 -17.03 -28.93
C GLU A 34 -8.81 -17.92 -28.04
N VAL A 35 -8.19 -17.35 -27.00
CA VAL A 35 -7.35 -18.12 -26.05
C VAL A 35 -8.16 -19.20 -25.32
N ILE A 36 -9.43 -18.90 -24.97
CA ILE A 36 -10.31 -19.85 -24.26
C ILE A 36 -11.23 -20.66 -25.20
N SER A 37 -10.99 -20.62 -26.51
CA SER A 37 -11.84 -21.24 -27.55
C SER A 37 -12.00 -22.76 -27.43
N SER A 38 -11.06 -23.43 -26.75
CA SER A 38 -11.13 -24.88 -26.48
C SER A 38 -12.37 -25.29 -25.67
N ASP A 39 -12.88 -24.41 -24.82
CA ASP A 39 -14.16 -24.58 -24.12
C ASP A 39 -15.19 -23.58 -24.66
N LYS A 40 -15.90 -24.00 -25.72
CA LYS A 40 -16.89 -23.14 -26.41
C LYS A 40 -18.00 -22.64 -25.49
N LYS A 41 -18.42 -23.43 -24.50
CA LYS A 41 -19.45 -23.02 -23.54
C LYS A 41 -18.92 -21.90 -22.65
N TYR A 42 -17.73 -22.09 -22.08
CA TYR A 42 -17.09 -21.10 -21.22
C TYR A 42 -16.78 -19.80 -21.99
N ALA A 43 -16.25 -19.92 -23.21
CA ALA A 43 -16.02 -18.78 -24.10
C ALA A 43 -17.32 -18.03 -24.45
N TYR A 44 -18.42 -18.74 -24.72
CA TYR A 44 -19.72 -18.11 -24.95
C TYR A 44 -20.23 -17.34 -23.72
N CYS A 45 -20.07 -17.90 -22.53
CA CYS A 45 -20.45 -17.25 -21.28
C CYS A 45 -19.69 -15.94 -21.06
N TRP A 46 -18.38 -15.93 -21.33
CA TRP A 46 -17.56 -14.71 -21.29
C TRP A 46 -17.95 -13.70 -22.36
N ALA A 47 -18.20 -14.12 -23.60
CA ALA A 47 -18.61 -13.22 -24.68
C ALA A 47 -19.90 -12.45 -24.32
N LYS A 48 -20.84 -13.14 -23.67
CA LYS A 48 -22.08 -12.53 -23.16
C LYS A 48 -21.85 -11.59 -21.99
N HIS A 49 -20.99 -11.99 -21.05
CA HIS A 49 -20.63 -11.13 -19.91
C HIS A 49 -19.90 -9.84 -20.35
N LEU A 50 -19.07 -9.94 -21.39
CA LEU A 50 -18.31 -8.81 -21.96
C LEU A 50 -19.14 -7.96 -22.94
N GLU A 51 -20.44 -8.27 -23.09
CA GLU A 51 -21.39 -7.56 -23.96
C GLU A 51 -20.96 -7.52 -25.44
N ILE A 52 -20.26 -8.56 -25.92
CA ILE A 52 -19.87 -8.65 -27.34
C ILE A 52 -21.13 -8.83 -28.19
N SER A 53 -21.30 -7.97 -29.20
CA SER A 53 -22.44 -8.02 -30.11
C SER A 53 -22.44 -9.31 -30.93
N GLN A 54 -23.62 -9.73 -31.41
CA GLN A 54 -23.74 -10.93 -32.24
C GLN A 54 -22.95 -10.81 -33.56
N GLU A 55 -22.81 -9.59 -34.08
CA GLU A 55 -22.08 -9.28 -35.31
C GLU A 55 -20.58 -9.45 -35.13
N ASN A 56 -20.06 -8.99 -33.99
CA ASN A 56 -18.64 -9.01 -33.66
C ASN A 56 -18.19 -10.32 -32.98
N MET A 57 -19.12 -11.26 -32.77
CA MET A 57 -18.81 -12.51 -32.10
C MET A 57 -17.88 -13.40 -32.96
N PRO A 58 -16.85 -14.03 -32.37
CA PRO A 58 -15.97 -14.95 -33.08
C PRO A 58 -16.74 -16.06 -33.80
N SER A 59 -16.23 -16.51 -34.95
CA SER A 59 -16.91 -17.46 -35.82
C SER A 59 -17.28 -18.77 -35.10
N PHE A 60 -16.41 -19.25 -34.21
CA PHE A 60 -16.63 -20.47 -33.43
C PHE A 60 -17.76 -20.35 -32.39
N LEU A 61 -18.21 -19.13 -32.07
CA LEU A 61 -19.29 -18.83 -31.12
C LEU A 61 -20.61 -18.43 -31.79
N LYS A 62 -20.64 -18.11 -33.08
CA LYS A 62 -21.86 -17.63 -33.77
C LYS A 62 -23.05 -18.59 -33.66
N ASN A 63 -22.79 -19.90 -33.60
CA ASN A 63 -23.80 -20.95 -33.49
C ASN A 63 -24.02 -21.48 -32.05
N CYS A 64 -23.50 -20.77 -31.04
CA CYS A 64 -23.52 -21.21 -29.64
C CYS A 64 -24.70 -20.65 -28.82
N LYS A 65 -25.77 -20.14 -29.46
CA LYS A 65 -26.96 -19.59 -28.77
C LYS A 65 -27.65 -20.57 -27.81
N HIS A 66 -27.45 -21.87 -27.99
CA HIS A 66 -27.98 -22.89 -27.06
C HIS A 66 -27.37 -22.81 -25.65
N PHE A 67 -26.23 -22.12 -25.45
CA PHE A 67 -25.64 -21.85 -24.13
C PHE A 67 -26.18 -20.58 -23.45
N GLU A 68 -27.23 -19.93 -23.97
CA GLU A 68 -27.77 -18.68 -23.38
C GLU A 68 -28.18 -18.86 -21.90
N SER A 69 -28.73 -20.02 -21.53
CA SER A 69 -29.06 -20.30 -20.14
C SER A 69 -27.81 -20.46 -19.25
N ASP A 70 -26.73 -21.05 -19.77
CA ASP A 70 -25.46 -21.15 -19.06
C ASP A 70 -24.83 -19.77 -18.88
N ALA A 71 -24.88 -18.93 -19.92
CA ALA A 71 -24.36 -17.57 -19.88
C ALA A 71 -25.08 -16.72 -18.81
N LYS A 72 -26.41 -16.79 -18.72
CA LYS A 72 -27.18 -16.10 -17.66
C LYS A 72 -26.76 -16.54 -16.25
N LYS A 73 -26.61 -17.85 -16.03
CA LYS A 73 -26.14 -18.40 -14.74
C LYS A 73 -24.71 -17.97 -14.44
N PHE A 74 -23.84 -17.98 -15.45
CA PHE A 74 -22.46 -17.54 -15.32
C PHE A 74 -22.38 -16.06 -14.97
N ILE A 75 -23.11 -15.18 -15.66
CA ILE A 75 -23.16 -13.75 -15.36
C ILE A 75 -23.63 -13.52 -13.91
N GLN A 76 -24.71 -14.19 -13.48
CA GLN A 76 -25.17 -14.09 -12.09
C GLN A 76 -24.10 -14.57 -11.10
N LEU A 77 -23.43 -15.69 -11.40
CA LEU A 77 -22.37 -16.25 -10.57
C LEU A 77 -21.15 -15.33 -10.51
N ILE A 78 -20.76 -14.72 -11.63
CA ILE A 78 -19.68 -13.74 -11.70
C ILE A 78 -20.07 -12.47 -10.96
N SER A 79 -21.27 -11.93 -11.14
CA SER A 79 -21.77 -10.78 -10.37
C SER A 79 -21.78 -11.07 -8.87
N ASN A 80 -22.21 -12.27 -8.47
CA ASN A 80 -22.18 -12.71 -7.07
C ASN A 80 -20.74 -12.87 -6.56
N LYS A 81 -19.83 -13.46 -7.35
CA LYS A 81 -18.40 -13.56 -7.02
C LYS A 81 -17.81 -12.17 -6.88
N VAL A 82 -17.98 -11.30 -7.85
CA VAL A 82 -17.56 -9.90 -7.76
C VAL A 82 -18.13 -9.26 -6.50
N SER A 83 -19.41 -9.48 -6.15
CA SER A 83 -19.99 -8.94 -4.90
C SER A 83 -19.42 -9.55 -3.61
N PHE A 84 -18.92 -10.80 -3.65
CA PHE A 84 -18.26 -11.50 -2.55
C PHE A 84 -16.76 -11.12 -2.45
N PHE A 85 -16.16 -10.75 -3.58
CA PHE A 85 -14.75 -10.35 -3.74
C PHE A 85 -14.55 -8.84 -3.84
N VAL A 86 -15.63 -8.04 -3.85
CA VAL A 86 -15.58 -6.69 -3.31
C VAL A 86 -15.20 -6.96 -1.87
N ASP A 87 -13.93 -6.73 -1.52
CA ASP A 87 -13.50 -6.67 -0.13
C ASP A 87 -14.62 -5.91 0.63
N LYS A 88 -14.85 -6.19 1.90
CA LYS A 88 -15.66 -5.29 2.73
C LYS A 88 -14.71 -4.57 3.67
N ASP A 89 -15.17 -3.44 4.21
CA ASP A 89 -14.51 -2.94 5.40
C ASP A 89 -14.48 -4.08 6.42
N SER A 90 -13.30 -4.38 6.96
CA SER A 90 -13.12 -5.51 7.85
C SER A 90 -12.30 -5.13 9.06
N THR A 91 -12.49 -5.88 10.12
CA THR A 91 -11.65 -5.82 11.31
C THR A 91 -11.37 -7.24 11.73
N GLU A 92 -10.09 -7.60 11.76
CA GLU A 92 -9.63 -8.94 12.10
C GLU A 92 -8.44 -8.85 13.07
N THR A 93 -8.12 -9.99 13.69
CA THR A 93 -6.92 -10.10 14.52
C THR A 93 -5.83 -10.79 13.70
N CYS A 94 -4.68 -10.16 13.63
CA CYS A 94 -3.49 -10.69 12.97
C CYS A 94 -2.35 -10.82 13.98
N ASN A 95 -1.44 -11.76 13.76
CA ASN A 95 -0.27 -11.94 14.61
C ASN A 95 0.99 -11.51 13.87
N PHE A 96 1.69 -10.52 14.41
CA PHE A 96 2.98 -10.06 13.91
C PHE A 96 4.05 -10.27 14.97
N TRP A 97 5.09 -11.03 14.64
CA TRP A 97 6.23 -11.31 15.51
C TRP A 97 5.85 -11.74 16.94
N GLY A 98 4.84 -12.62 17.04
CA GLY A 98 4.36 -13.18 18.31
C GLY A 98 3.40 -12.28 19.10
N LYS A 99 2.94 -11.16 18.53
CA LYS A 99 1.95 -10.27 19.16
C LYS A 99 0.69 -10.12 18.31
N PRO A 100 -0.50 -10.13 18.93
CA PRO A 100 -1.75 -9.88 18.23
C PRO A 100 -1.94 -8.38 18.01
N TYR A 101 -2.44 -8.03 16.82
CA TYR A 101 -2.82 -6.67 16.44
C TYR A 101 -4.22 -6.68 15.83
N LYS A 102 -4.92 -5.56 15.97
CA LYS A 102 -6.20 -5.32 15.29
C LYS A 102 -5.91 -4.79 13.88
N LEU A 103 -6.15 -5.59 12.85
CA LEU A 103 -6.06 -5.16 11.45
C LEU A 103 -7.42 -4.66 10.97
N ILE A 104 -7.44 -3.43 10.48
CA ILE A 104 -8.60 -2.76 9.92
C ILE A 104 -8.35 -2.58 8.42
N THR A 105 -9.25 -3.10 7.59
CA THR A 105 -9.22 -2.85 6.15
C THR A 105 -10.32 -1.85 5.82
N VAL A 106 -9.96 -0.73 5.19
CA VAL A 106 -10.88 0.36 4.84
C VAL A 106 -10.91 0.56 3.34
N ILE A 107 -12.07 0.36 2.76
CA ILE A 107 -12.28 0.40 1.31
C ILE A 107 -13.59 1.03 0.88
N THR A 108 -14.49 1.35 1.83
CA THR A 108 -15.70 2.13 1.55
C THR A 108 -15.63 3.54 2.14
N PRO A 109 -16.34 4.53 1.56
CA PRO A 109 -16.43 5.86 2.14
C PRO A 109 -16.97 5.87 3.58
N THR A 110 -17.87 4.94 3.91
CA THR A 110 -18.44 4.81 5.27
C THR A 110 -17.41 4.24 6.24
N GLY A 111 -16.64 3.24 5.81
CA GLY A 111 -15.50 2.72 6.54
C GLY A 111 -14.48 3.79 6.86
N LEU A 112 -14.16 4.66 5.90
CA LEU A 112 -13.22 5.77 6.11
C LEU A 112 -13.70 6.75 7.19
N ASN A 113 -15.00 7.09 7.20
CA ASN A 113 -15.56 7.93 8.27
C ASN A 113 -15.48 7.24 9.62
N SER A 114 -15.94 6.00 9.68
CA SER A 114 -15.96 5.21 10.92
C SER A 114 -14.54 5.04 11.48
N PHE A 115 -13.55 4.86 10.60
CA PHE A 115 -12.15 4.79 10.97
C PHE A 115 -11.63 6.10 11.56
N ILE A 116 -11.93 7.25 10.94
CA ILE A 116 -11.55 8.57 11.47
C ILE A 116 -12.17 8.79 12.85
N ASP A 117 -13.46 8.57 12.99
CA ASP A 117 -14.18 8.82 14.24
C ASP A 117 -13.66 7.92 15.37
N GLU A 118 -13.48 6.63 15.10
CA GLU A 118 -13.03 5.67 16.10
C GLU A 118 -11.55 5.85 16.47
N TYR A 119 -10.67 5.96 15.49
CA TYR A 119 -9.23 5.82 15.73
C TYR A 119 -8.49 7.16 15.78
N PHE A 120 -9.05 8.25 15.26
CA PHE A 120 -8.43 9.58 15.37
C PHE A 120 -9.20 10.51 16.32
N VAL A 121 -10.53 10.49 16.31
CA VAL A 121 -11.33 11.39 17.16
C VAL A 121 -11.48 10.86 18.58
N LYS A 122 -11.84 9.59 18.74
CA LYS A 122 -12.01 8.98 20.09
C LYS A 122 -10.66 8.60 20.72
N GLN A 123 -9.84 7.83 20.01
CA GLN A 123 -8.58 7.30 20.57
C GLN A 123 -7.44 8.33 20.63
N LYS A 124 -7.40 9.32 19.73
CA LYS A 124 -6.42 10.42 19.71
C LYS A 124 -4.96 9.94 19.83
N PRO A 125 -4.45 9.16 18.86
CA PRO A 125 -3.12 8.59 18.93
C PRO A 125 -2.05 9.69 18.90
N GLU A 126 -1.07 9.58 19.78
CA GLU A 126 0.07 10.52 19.81
C GLU A 126 1.15 10.15 18.80
N ILE A 127 1.25 8.87 18.43
CA ILE A 127 2.26 8.35 17.53
C ILE A 127 1.60 7.37 16.55
N ILE A 128 1.92 7.52 15.27
CA ILE A 128 1.51 6.58 14.22
C ILE A 128 2.70 6.19 13.33
N GLY A 129 2.74 4.92 12.93
CA GLY A 129 3.55 4.45 11.81
C GLY A 129 2.81 4.74 10.50
N ILE A 130 3.53 5.13 9.46
CA ILE A 130 2.97 5.43 8.14
C ILE A 130 3.86 4.87 7.05
N ASP A 131 3.25 4.24 6.06
CA ASP A 131 3.89 3.79 4.83
C ASP A 131 2.90 3.82 3.66
N CYS A 132 3.36 3.62 2.43
CA CYS A 132 2.46 3.47 1.29
C CYS A 132 2.96 2.53 0.19
N GLU A 133 2.01 1.93 -0.52
CA GLU A 133 2.29 1.14 -1.72
C GLU A 133 1.77 1.85 -2.96
N ALA A 134 2.59 1.84 -4.00
CA ALA A 134 2.30 2.49 -5.27
C ALA A 134 2.54 1.53 -6.44
N ASN A 135 1.79 1.73 -7.51
CA ASN A 135 2.12 1.11 -8.79
C ASN A 135 2.97 2.07 -9.63
N GLY A 136 4.08 1.56 -10.16
CA GLY A 136 5.11 2.34 -10.83
C GLY A 136 6.11 3.00 -9.87
N SER A 137 7.13 3.63 -10.44
CA SER A 137 8.23 4.25 -9.69
C SER A 137 7.93 5.69 -9.29
N SER A 138 8.36 6.14 -8.10
CA SER A 138 8.26 7.54 -7.63
C SER A 138 8.88 8.56 -8.59
N TYR A 139 9.79 8.12 -9.46
CA TYR A 139 10.42 8.95 -10.49
C TYR A 139 9.51 9.22 -11.70
N LEU A 140 8.40 8.49 -11.84
CA LEU A 140 7.44 8.66 -12.93
C LEU A 140 6.27 9.53 -12.47
N ARG A 141 5.91 10.54 -13.30
CA ARG A 141 4.74 11.41 -13.06
C ARG A 141 3.41 10.64 -13.01
N ASN A 142 3.38 9.43 -13.55
CA ASN A 142 2.20 8.56 -13.58
C ASN A 142 2.18 7.55 -12.42
N SER A 143 3.11 7.62 -11.46
CA SER A 143 3.04 6.78 -10.27
C SER A 143 1.82 7.13 -9.44
N LYS A 144 1.07 6.10 -9.04
CA LYS A 144 -0.17 6.25 -8.29
C LYS A 144 -0.02 5.46 -7.00
N ILE A 145 -0.09 6.16 -5.87
CA ILE A 145 -0.36 5.49 -4.60
C ILE A 145 -1.66 4.69 -4.73
N THR A 146 -1.63 3.48 -4.21
CA THR A 146 -2.72 2.51 -4.30
C THR A 146 -3.20 2.11 -2.91
N VAL A 147 -2.29 2.01 -1.95
CA VAL A 147 -2.59 1.63 -0.56
C VAL A 147 -1.82 2.57 0.36
N LEU A 148 -2.49 3.02 1.43
CA LEU A 148 -1.86 3.75 2.53
C LEU A 148 -2.01 2.91 3.80
N GLN A 149 -0.91 2.75 4.54
CA GLN A 149 -0.92 2.03 5.79
C GLN A 149 -0.67 2.98 6.96
N LEU A 150 -1.41 2.76 8.04
CA LEU A 150 -1.27 3.49 9.30
C LEU A 150 -1.21 2.48 10.43
N ALA A 151 -0.30 2.64 11.38
CA ALA A 151 -0.18 1.74 12.51
C ALA A 151 -0.06 2.50 13.83
N THR A 152 -0.56 1.89 14.90
CA THR A 152 -0.17 2.13 16.29
C THR A 152 0.33 0.80 16.86
N LEU A 153 0.68 0.79 18.15
CA LEU A 153 0.97 -0.46 18.85
C LEU A 153 -0.29 -1.27 19.21
N GLU A 154 -1.49 -0.75 18.90
CA GLU A 154 -2.78 -1.39 19.20
C GLU A 154 -3.54 -1.82 17.94
N TRP A 155 -3.44 -1.04 16.87
CA TRP A 155 -4.16 -1.28 15.63
C TRP A 155 -3.32 -0.95 14.41
N ILE A 156 -3.64 -1.59 13.29
CA ILE A 156 -3.04 -1.34 11.99
C ILE A 156 -4.19 -1.19 11.00
N CYS A 157 -4.09 -0.19 10.13
CA CYS A 157 -5.10 0.13 9.15
C CYS A 157 -4.49 0.08 7.75
N LEU A 158 -5.13 -0.67 6.86
CA LEU A 158 -4.86 -0.67 5.43
C LEU A 158 -5.99 0.09 4.74
N ILE A 159 -5.66 1.18 4.05
CA ILE A 159 -6.62 2.03 3.35
C ILE A 159 -6.40 1.89 1.86
N ASP A 160 -7.41 1.37 1.18
CA ASP A 160 -7.37 1.13 -0.26
C ASP A 160 -7.70 2.40 -1.04
N ILE A 161 -6.69 3.23 -1.26
CA ILE A 161 -6.82 4.47 -2.04
C ILE A 161 -7.25 4.16 -3.47
N HIS A 162 -6.80 3.04 -4.06
CA HIS A 162 -7.18 2.68 -5.42
C HIS A 162 -8.70 2.52 -5.56
N VAL A 163 -9.35 1.85 -4.60
CA VAL A 163 -10.81 1.67 -4.57
C VAL A 163 -11.53 2.96 -4.15
N LEU A 164 -11.02 3.66 -3.13
CA LEU A 164 -11.71 4.80 -2.51
C LEU A 164 -11.63 6.11 -3.30
N PHE A 165 -10.61 6.28 -4.15
CA PHE A 165 -10.24 7.60 -4.67
C PHE A 165 -11.40 8.33 -5.36
N GLU A 166 -12.15 7.64 -6.22
CA GLU A 166 -13.28 8.22 -6.96
C GLU A 166 -14.56 8.31 -6.13
N GLN A 167 -14.67 7.50 -5.08
CA GLN A 167 -15.85 7.42 -4.22
C GLN A 167 -15.83 8.44 -3.08
N VAL A 168 -14.65 8.95 -2.73
CA VAL A 168 -14.45 9.89 -1.63
C VAL A 168 -14.14 11.27 -2.19
N SER A 169 -14.93 12.27 -1.77
CA SER A 169 -14.76 13.65 -2.22
C SER A 169 -13.40 14.23 -1.79
N LYS A 170 -12.88 15.16 -2.59
CA LYS A 170 -11.63 15.90 -2.30
C LYS A 170 -11.61 16.48 -0.88
N ASN A 171 -12.70 17.09 -0.43
CA ASN A 171 -12.79 17.68 0.90
C ASN A 171 -12.71 16.63 2.01
N LYS A 172 -13.26 15.44 1.79
CA LYS A 172 -13.19 14.34 2.74
C LYS A 172 -11.78 13.75 2.82
N TRP A 173 -11.09 13.58 1.69
CA TRP A 173 -9.67 13.25 1.69
C TRP A 173 -8.81 14.31 2.40
N LYS A 174 -9.09 15.60 2.17
CA LYS A 174 -8.40 16.68 2.86
C LYS A 174 -8.55 16.57 4.37
N LYS A 175 -9.78 16.41 4.87
CA LYS A 175 -10.05 16.21 6.31
C LYS A 175 -9.35 14.98 6.88
N PHE A 176 -9.37 13.87 6.15
CA PHE A 176 -8.66 12.65 6.53
C PHE A 176 -7.15 12.91 6.74
N PHE A 177 -6.50 13.56 5.78
CA PHE A 177 -5.09 13.94 5.92
C PHE A 177 -4.85 15.09 6.91
N GLU A 178 -5.87 15.88 7.28
CA GLU A 178 -5.77 16.83 8.40
C GLU A 178 -5.69 16.09 9.74
N HIS A 179 -6.43 14.99 9.91
CA HIS A 179 -6.33 14.13 11.11
C HIS A 179 -4.99 13.39 11.19
N ILE A 180 -4.61 12.64 10.14
CA ILE A 180 -3.31 11.96 10.08
C ILE A 180 -2.18 12.96 10.30
N PHE A 181 -2.38 14.17 9.76
CA PHE A 181 -1.61 15.41 9.71
C PHE A 181 -1.63 16.38 10.91
N ASP A 182 -2.34 16.10 11.99
CA ASP A 182 -2.43 16.99 13.15
C ASP A 182 -1.06 17.28 13.86
N PRO A 183 -0.68 18.52 14.18
CA PRO A 183 0.60 18.83 14.84
C PRO A 183 0.88 18.09 16.16
N SER A 184 -0.16 17.60 16.85
CA SER A 184 -0.03 16.82 18.08
C SER A 184 0.48 15.40 17.87
N ILE A 185 0.31 14.84 16.66
CA ILE A 185 0.68 13.45 16.35
C ILE A 185 2.09 13.40 15.75
N ILE A 186 2.92 12.47 16.20
CA ILE A 186 4.20 12.14 15.58
C ILE A 186 3.98 11.02 14.56
N ARG A 187 4.44 11.22 13.33
CA ARG A 187 4.47 10.15 12.32
C ARG A 187 5.86 9.57 12.23
N ILE A 188 5.94 8.25 12.14
CA ILE A 188 7.18 7.54 11.93
C ILE A 188 7.06 6.82 10.59
N GLY A 189 8.01 7.07 9.70
CA GLY A 189 8.08 6.41 8.40
C GLY A 189 9.53 6.15 8.01
N PHE A 190 9.73 5.45 6.89
CA PHE A 190 11.05 5.15 6.35
C PHE A 190 11.18 5.70 4.94
N SER A 191 12.24 6.48 4.64
CA SER A 191 12.39 7.15 3.34
C SER A 191 11.16 7.98 2.90
N PHE A 192 10.49 8.61 3.88
CA PHE A 192 9.17 9.26 3.70
C PHE A 192 9.10 10.30 2.56
N GLN A 193 10.25 10.82 2.13
CA GLN A 193 10.36 11.64 0.93
C GLN A 193 9.71 10.97 -0.30
N ASN A 194 9.88 9.66 -0.48
CA ASN A 194 9.30 8.93 -1.61
C ASN A 194 7.77 8.86 -1.50
N ASP A 195 7.25 8.52 -0.31
CA ASP A 195 5.81 8.45 -0.04
C ASP A 195 5.15 9.81 -0.24
N PHE A 196 5.84 10.87 0.18
CA PHE A 196 5.39 12.24 -0.01
C PHE A 196 5.20 12.57 -1.50
N VAL A 197 6.09 12.11 -2.39
CA VAL A 197 5.92 12.30 -3.84
C VAL A 197 4.67 11.58 -4.34
N PHE A 198 4.45 10.32 -3.95
CA PHE A 198 3.25 9.59 -4.37
C PHE A 198 1.96 10.26 -3.89
N LEU A 199 1.94 10.73 -2.64
CA LEU A 199 0.81 11.44 -2.06
C LEU A 199 0.56 12.79 -2.77
N CYS A 200 1.61 13.55 -3.11
CA CYS A 200 1.47 14.80 -3.85
C CYS A 200 0.97 14.59 -5.28
N ASN A 201 1.44 13.53 -5.95
CA ASN A 201 0.99 13.19 -7.31
C ASN A 201 -0.49 12.82 -7.34
N LYS A 202 -0.99 12.14 -6.30
CA LYS A 202 -2.39 11.70 -6.21
C LYS A 202 -3.33 12.79 -5.66
N PHE A 203 -2.87 13.55 -4.67
CA PHE A 203 -3.68 14.53 -3.95
C PHE A 203 -3.06 15.92 -4.08
N SER A 204 -3.56 16.72 -5.02
CA SER A 204 -3.01 18.05 -5.32
C SER A 204 -3.05 19.05 -4.15
N PHE A 205 -3.90 18.81 -3.15
CA PHE A 205 -3.98 19.61 -1.92
C PHE A 205 -2.96 19.19 -0.84
N PHE A 206 -2.27 18.06 -1.02
CA PHE A 206 -1.44 17.47 0.02
C PHE A 206 -0.18 18.27 0.30
N SER A 207 0.51 18.80 -0.72
CA SER A 207 1.71 19.63 -0.48
C SER A 207 1.41 20.88 0.38
N PRO A 208 0.41 21.73 0.05
CA PRO A 208 0.04 22.86 0.90
C PRO A 208 -0.29 22.45 2.33
N LEU A 209 -1.07 21.38 2.46
CA LEU A 209 -1.48 20.81 3.74
C LEU A 209 -0.26 20.50 4.64
N ILE A 210 0.82 19.94 4.06
CA ILE A 210 1.99 19.54 4.82
C ILE A 210 2.88 20.73 5.24
N HIS A 211 3.08 21.71 4.34
CA HIS A 211 3.96 22.85 4.58
C HIS A 211 3.43 23.83 5.64
N GLU A 212 2.11 24.02 5.75
CA GLU A 212 1.51 25.06 6.58
C GLU A 212 1.66 24.82 8.10
N LYS A 213 1.92 23.59 8.55
CA LYS A 213 1.75 23.20 9.97
C LYS A 213 2.98 22.62 10.67
N GLN A 214 4.19 22.75 10.10
CA GLN A 214 5.45 22.20 10.68
C GLN A 214 5.28 20.74 11.17
N ARG A 215 4.74 19.88 10.31
CA ARG A 215 4.31 18.53 10.72
C ARG A 215 5.49 17.66 11.14
N LYS A 216 5.35 17.06 12.32
CA LYS A 216 6.34 16.18 12.94
C LYS A 216 6.35 14.81 12.26
N VAL A 217 7.19 14.65 11.25
CA VAL A 217 7.49 13.35 10.64
C VAL A 217 8.91 12.94 10.98
N LEU A 218 9.06 11.89 11.78
CA LEU A 218 10.34 11.25 12.08
C LEU A 218 10.65 10.23 10.97
N CYS A 219 11.68 10.51 10.17
CA CYS A 219 12.13 9.59 9.13
C CYS A 219 13.26 8.72 9.66
N LEU A 220 13.01 7.41 9.74
CA LEU A 220 13.99 6.46 10.28
C LEU A 220 15.25 6.36 9.43
N GLN A 221 15.16 6.52 8.12
CA GLN A 221 16.36 6.59 7.26
C GLN A 221 17.22 7.80 7.63
N LYS A 222 16.61 8.98 7.80
CA LYS A 222 17.32 10.19 8.21
C LYS A 222 17.93 10.05 9.60
N LEU A 223 17.18 9.49 10.55
CA LEU A 223 17.67 9.23 11.90
C LEU A 223 18.87 8.26 11.87
N THR A 224 18.76 7.17 11.11
CA THR A 224 19.82 6.18 10.95
C THR A 224 21.09 6.80 10.39
N ASN A 225 20.98 7.56 9.28
CA ASN A 225 22.13 8.27 8.69
C ASN A 225 22.74 9.24 9.71
N THR A 226 21.92 9.96 10.48
CA THR A 226 22.40 10.87 11.52
C THR A 226 23.19 10.15 12.62
N ILE A 227 22.79 8.93 12.99
CA ILE A 227 23.44 8.15 14.03
C ILE A 227 24.76 7.54 13.52
N VAL A 228 24.76 7.04 12.28
CA VAL A 228 25.95 6.48 11.62
C VAL A 228 27.01 7.56 11.41
N GLU A 229 26.60 8.77 11.02
CA GLU A 229 27.50 9.92 10.81
C GLU A 229 27.92 10.61 12.13
N ASP A 230 27.39 10.19 13.28
CA ASP A 230 27.73 10.83 14.55
C ASP A 230 29.17 10.48 14.96
N PRO A 231 30.02 11.47 15.27
CA PRO A 231 31.44 11.25 15.57
C PRO A 231 31.68 10.41 16.84
N ARG A 232 30.65 10.23 17.69
CA ARG A 232 30.73 9.35 18.88
C ARG A 232 30.72 7.86 18.53
N ASN A 233 30.57 7.51 17.25
CA ASN A 233 30.55 6.16 16.68
C ASN A 233 29.58 5.20 17.40
N PHE A 234 28.36 5.18 16.87
CA PHE A 234 27.26 4.40 17.41
C PHE A 234 27.02 3.07 16.69
N ASP A 235 27.98 2.60 15.87
CA ASP A 235 27.84 1.35 15.12
C ASP A 235 27.49 0.16 16.04
N SER A 236 28.06 0.14 17.25
CA SER A 236 27.78 -0.91 18.24
C SER A 236 26.41 -0.82 18.92
N ILE A 237 25.62 0.24 18.70
CA ILE A 237 24.24 0.33 19.19
C ILE A 237 23.32 -0.64 18.43
N PHE A 238 23.62 -0.91 17.16
CA PHE A 238 22.72 -1.67 16.30
C PHE A 238 23.11 -3.14 16.10
N GLY A 239 24.13 -3.64 16.80
CA GLY A 239 24.57 -5.04 16.73
C GLY A 239 25.30 -5.37 15.43
N ASP A 240 24.65 -5.15 14.29
CA ASP A 240 25.19 -5.34 12.94
C ASP A 240 25.68 -4.01 12.31
N LYS A 241 26.59 -4.11 11.32
CA LYS A 241 27.02 -2.94 10.52
C LYS A 241 25.86 -2.36 9.74
N ILE A 242 25.25 -1.30 10.27
CA ILE A 242 24.35 -0.42 9.53
C ILE A 242 25.20 0.59 8.76
N SER A 243 24.96 0.72 7.46
CA SER A 243 25.53 1.80 6.65
C SER A 243 24.53 2.92 6.43
N VAL A 244 25.03 4.09 6.05
CA VAL A 244 24.23 5.10 5.35
C VAL A 244 23.45 4.44 4.21
N ASP A 245 22.19 4.81 4.05
CA ASP A 245 21.25 4.27 3.04
C ASP A 245 20.85 2.79 3.20
N SER A 246 21.05 2.20 4.38
CA SER A 246 20.48 0.88 4.69
C SER A 246 18.96 0.92 4.61
N GLY A 247 18.35 0.10 3.74
CA GLY A 247 16.90 -0.01 3.60
C GLY A 247 16.21 -0.60 4.84
N LEU A 248 14.89 -0.44 4.92
CA LEU A 248 14.06 -0.80 6.08
C LEU A 248 14.31 -2.23 6.60
N ALA A 249 14.37 -3.23 5.72
CA ALA A 249 14.62 -4.62 6.14
C ALA A 249 16.00 -4.82 6.77
N LYS A 250 17.05 -4.15 6.28
CA LYS A 250 18.39 -4.22 6.90
C LYS A 250 18.37 -3.57 8.27
N LEU A 251 17.69 -2.43 8.40
CA LEU A 251 17.49 -1.73 9.67
C LEU A 251 16.69 -2.60 10.66
N SER A 252 15.61 -3.23 10.21
CA SER A 252 14.82 -4.19 10.99
C SER A 252 15.66 -5.35 11.50
N LYS A 253 16.50 -5.94 10.63
CA LYS A 253 17.39 -7.04 11.03
C LYS A 253 18.40 -6.60 12.07
N ALA A 254 19.08 -5.49 11.86
CA ALA A 254 20.08 -4.99 12.80
C ALA A 254 19.46 -4.57 14.15
N VAL A 255 18.36 -3.83 14.12
CA VAL A 255 17.75 -3.28 15.33
C VAL A 255 16.93 -4.34 16.08
N LEU A 256 16.13 -5.15 15.40
CA LEU A 256 15.15 -6.04 16.04
C LEU A 256 15.44 -7.53 15.85
N ASN A 257 16.45 -7.89 15.06
CA ASN A 257 16.66 -9.25 14.56
C ASN A 257 15.44 -9.83 13.82
N ILE A 258 14.68 -8.96 13.15
CA ILE A 258 13.50 -9.32 12.36
C ILE A 258 13.83 -9.21 10.87
N ASP A 259 13.68 -10.32 10.15
CA ASP A 259 13.76 -10.36 8.70
C ASP A 259 12.41 -9.93 8.09
N LEU A 260 12.40 -8.81 7.37
CA LEU A 260 11.26 -8.39 6.57
C LEU A 260 11.33 -9.04 5.18
N ASP A 261 10.19 -9.57 4.74
CA ASP A 261 10.02 -10.02 3.37
C ASP A 261 10.11 -8.82 2.41
N LYS A 262 10.78 -8.99 1.28
CA LYS A 262 10.89 -8.00 0.19
C LYS A 262 10.24 -8.45 -1.10
N SER A 263 9.71 -9.68 -1.12
CA SER A 263 9.23 -10.33 -2.34
C SER A 263 8.09 -9.56 -3.02
N LEU A 264 7.33 -8.77 -2.26
CA LEU A 264 6.16 -8.03 -2.73
C LEU A 264 6.39 -6.54 -2.95
N GLN A 265 7.62 -6.04 -2.77
CA GLN A 265 7.95 -4.62 -3.00
C GLN A 265 7.60 -4.15 -4.43
N GLN A 266 7.70 -5.06 -5.41
CA GLN A 266 7.36 -4.81 -6.82
C GLN A 266 6.10 -5.57 -7.27
N SER A 267 5.21 -5.93 -6.33
CA SER A 267 3.96 -6.61 -6.67
C SER A 267 3.01 -5.68 -7.45
N ASP A 268 2.02 -6.26 -8.15
CA ASP A 268 0.95 -5.46 -8.74
C ASP A 268 0.00 -4.96 -7.65
N TRP A 269 0.30 -3.76 -7.15
CA TRP A 269 -0.53 -3.08 -6.15
C TRP A 269 -1.84 -2.49 -6.71
N THR A 270 -2.11 -2.64 -8.02
CA THR A 270 -3.42 -2.34 -8.62
C THR A 270 -4.34 -3.55 -8.69
N GLN A 271 -3.81 -4.77 -8.52
CA GLN A 271 -4.62 -5.98 -8.47
C GLN A 271 -5.66 -5.91 -7.33
N ARG A 272 -6.90 -6.30 -7.60
CA ARG A 272 -7.93 -6.48 -6.55
C ARG A 272 -8.61 -7.87 -6.60
N PRO A 273 -9.14 -8.40 -5.50
CA PRO A 273 -8.80 -7.99 -4.13
C PRO A 273 -7.29 -8.12 -3.88
N LEU A 274 -6.78 -7.36 -2.91
CA LEU A 274 -5.39 -7.54 -2.48
C LEU A 274 -5.24 -8.96 -1.92
N THR A 275 -4.15 -9.64 -2.29
CA THR A 275 -3.87 -10.96 -1.72
C THR A 275 -3.55 -10.86 -0.23
N GLN A 276 -3.73 -11.95 0.52
CA GLN A 276 -3.39 -11.97 1.94
C GLN A 276 -1.91 -11.63 2.18
N LEU A 277 -1.01 -12.10 1.30
CA LEU A 277 0.41 -11.79 1.40
C LEU A 277 0.69 -10.30 1.15
N GLN A 278 0.01 -9.66 0.18
CA GLN A 278 0.11 -8.21 -0.02
C GLN A 278 -0.40 -7.42 1.19
N LYS A 279 -1.52 -7.85 1.78
CA LYS A 279 -2.05 -7.22 3.01
C LYS A 279 -1.03 -7.34 4.15
N ILE A 280 -0.49 -8.54 4.40
CA ILE A 280 0.51 -8.82 5.44
C ILE A 280 1.79 -8.00 5.22
N TYR A 281 2.30 -7.95 3.99
CA TYR A 281 3.48 -7.16 3.64
C TYR A 281 3.25 -5.67 3.95
N ALA A 282 2.19 -5.10 3.38
CA ALA A 282 1.89 -3.68 3.50
C ALA A 282 1.76 -3.23 4.97
N VAL A 283 1.05 -4.01 5.78
CA VAL A 283 0.83 -3.64 7.19
C VAL A 283 2.08 -3.85 8.05
N SER A 284 2.97 -4.77 7.64
CA SER A 284 4.25 -4.99 8.32
C SER A 284 5.15 -3.76 8.20
N ASP A 285 5.19 -3.10 7.04
CA ASP A 285 6.06 -1.94 6.80
C ASP A 285 5.65 -0.70 7.62
N ALA A 286 4.35 -0.49 7.86
CA ALA A 286 3.89 0.56 8.77
C ALA A 286 4.04 0.21 10.26
N LEU A 287 3.96 -1.08 10.64
CA LEU A 287 4.13 -1.49 12.03
C LEU A 287 5.61 -1.51 12.45
N ILE A 288 6.48 -2.04 11.59
CA ILE A 288 7.89 -2.29 11.94
C ILE A 288 8.63 -0.98 12.26
N VAL A 289 8.28 0.14 11.63
CA VAL A 289 8.89 1.44 11.90
C VAL A 289 8.64 1.91 13.35
N LEU A 290 7.49 1.56 13.94
CA LEU A 290 7.21 1.86 15.35
C LEU A 290 8.13 1.05 16.27
N LEU A 291 8.26 -0.25 15.99
CA LEU A 291 9.09 -1.16 16.77
C LEU A 291 10.57 -0.79 16.68
N ILE A 292 11.04 -0.45 15.47
CA ILE A 292 12.41 0.01 15.25
C ILE A 292 12.66 1.29 16.05
N LYS A 293 11.76 2.28 15.95
CA LYS A 293 11.92 3.55 16.67
C LYS A 293 12.02 3.33 18.17
N ASP A 294 11.14 2.51 18.75
CA ASP A 294 11.12 2.25 20.19
C ASP A 294 12.43 1.61 20.67
N GLU A 295 12.91 0.58 19.96
CA GLU A 295 14.15 -0.09 20.30
C GLU A 295 15.38 0.82 20.08
N MET A 296 15.43 1.60 18.98
CA MET A 296 16.49 2.59 18.77
C MET A 296 16.53 3.61 19.91
N GLU A 297 15.38 4.14 20.31
CA GLU A 297 15.27 5.11 21.39
C GLU A 297 15.72 4.54 22.73
N LYS A 298 15.31 3.30 23.05
CA LYS A 298 15.73 2.59 24.25
C LYS A 298 17.25 2.44 24.30
N ARG A 299 17.87 1.96 23.22
CA ARG A 299 19.33 1.77 23.18
C ARG A 299 20.09 3.09 23.24
N LEU A 300 19.64 4.11 22.52
CA LEU A 300 20.23 5.45 22.55
C LEU A 300 20.17 6.06 23.95
N LYS A 301 19.02 5.98 24.64
CA LYS A 301 18.87 6.47 26.00
C LYS A 301 19.74 5.70 26.99
N GLY A 302 19.84 4.37 26.84
CA GLY A 302 20.71 3.53 27.66
C GLY A 302 22.19 3.91 27.53
N ARG A 303 22.63 4.37 26.36
CA ARG A 303 24.03 4.74 26.11
C ARG A 303 24.36 6.21 26.35
N LEU A 304 23.44 7.13 26.06
CA LEU A 304 23.67 8.57 26.05
C LEU A 304 22.99 9.32 27.19
N GLY A 305 22.07 8.68 27.90
CA GLY A 305 21.11 9.36 28.76
C GLY A 305 20.02 10.09 27.98
N TYR A 306 18.94 10.45 28.68
CA TYR A 306 17.71 10.99 28.08
C TYR A 306 17.93 12.26 27.24
N SER A 307 18.64 13.26 27.78
CA SER A 307 18.79 14.56 27.12
C SER A 307 19.57 14.46 25.80
N ALA A 308 20.70 13.75 25.79
CA ALA A 308 21.53 13.61 24.60
C ALA A 308 20.88 12.68 23.55
N ALA A 309 20.19 11.62 23.98
CA ALA A 309 19.42 10.76 23.07
C ALA A 309 18.30 11.54 22.37
N ASN A 310 17.52 12.32 23.12
CA ASN A 310 16.42 13.12 22.55
C ASN A 310 16.93 14.17 21.56
N LYS A 311 18.07 14.83 21.84
CA LYS A 311 18.70 15.76 20.88
C LYS A 311 19.08 15.04 19.57
N LEU A 312 19.58 13.81 19.65
CA LEU A 312 19.94 13.03 18.47
C LEU A 312 18.70 12.57 17.69
N ILE A 313 17.69 12.03 18.37
CA ILE A 313 16.42 11.61 17.77
C ILE A 313 15.73 12.78 17.06
N ASN A 314 15.78 13.98 17.66
CA ASN A 314 15.17 15.18 17.08
C ASN A 314 15.76 15.56 15.72
N ARG A 315 16.99 15.15 15.41
CA ARG A 315 17.61 15.38 14.09
C ARG A 315 16.99 14.50 12.99
N GLY A 316 16.32 13.40 13.35
CA GLY A 316 15.60 12.54 12.43
C GLY A 316 14.28 13.12 11.89
N PHE A 317 13.76 14.20 12.48
CA PHE A 317 12.54 14.83 11.99
C PHE A 317 12.79 15.55 10.65
N ILE A 318 11.85 15.40 9.72
CA ILE A 318 11.85 16.10 8.43
C ILE A 318 11.47 17.56 8.66
N ASN A 319 12.22 18.47 8.03
CA ASN A 319 11.82 19.86 7.90
C ASN A 319 11.25 20.08 6.50
N TYR A 320 9.96 20.39 6.42
CA TYR A 320 9.26 20.64 5.15
C TYR A 320 9.43 22.11 4.73
N ASP A 321 10.66 22.53 4.47
CA ASP A 321 10.91 23.85 3.91
C ASP A 321 10.43 23.94 2.44
N LYS A 322 10.40 25.16 1.88
CA LYS A 322 9.99 25.40 0.49
C LYS A 322 10.87 24.67 -0.54
N ASN A 323 12.09 24.27 -0.16
CA ASN A 323 13.01 23.55 -1.03
C ASN A 323 12.80 22.04 -0.98
N PHE A 324 12.06 21.50 -0.01
CA PHE A 324 11.77 20.07 0.09
C PHE A 324 11.14 19.50 -1.21
N VAL A 325 10.22 20.23 -1.86
CA VAL A 325 9.62 19.79 -3.13
C VAL A 325 10.57 19.97 -4.32
N ASN A 326 11.36 21.05 -4.31
CA ASN A 326 12.27 21.39 -5.41
C ASN A 326 13.53 20.51 -5.40
N ASN A 327 14.18 20.33 -4.25
CA ASN A 327 15.32 19.45 -4.08
C ASN A 327 14.97 18.00 -4.43
N ASN A 328 13.74 17.55 -4.16
CA ASN A 328 13.28 16.21 -4.56
C ASN A 328 13.01 16.05 -6.07
N ARG A 329 12.80 17.14 -6.82
CA ARG A 329 12.81 17.11 -8.30
C ARG A 329 14.23 17.12 -8.88
N PHE A 330 15.20 17.75 -8.19
CA PHE A 330 16.56 17.97 -8.69
C PHE A 330 17.61 16.94 -8.21
N GLU A 331 17.58 16.45 -6.98
CA GLU A 331 18.48 15.39 -6.49
C GLU A 331 18.26 14.07 -7.23
N ASN A 332 17.01 13.76 -7.56
CA ASN A 332 16.65 12.55 -8.33
C ASN A 332 17.04 12.62 -9.81
N ASN A 333 17.35 13.81 -10.34
CA ASN A 333 17.95 13.96 -11.68
C ASN A 333 19.49 13.83 -11.65
N ARG A 334 20.14 14.04 -10.49
CA ARG A 334 21.61 13.91 -10.37
C ARG A 334 22.09 12.48 -10.20
N ARG A 335 21.26 11.55 -9.73
CA ARG A 335 21.55 10.10 -9.68
C ARG A 335 21.42 9.39 -11.05
N LYS A 336 21.21 10.14 -12.14
CA LYS A 336 21.13 9.66 -13.54
C LYS A 336 22.40 10.00 -14.36
N LYS A 337 23.54 10.20 -13.73
CA LYS A 337 24.83 10.30 -14.41
C LYS A 337 25.76 9.20 -13.95
#